data_AF-A0A8X6IWD2-F1
#
_entry.id   AF-A0A8X6IWD2-F1
#
_cell.length_a   1.000
_cell.length_b   1.000
_cell.length_c   1.000
_cell.angle_alpha   90.00
_cell.angle_beta   90.00
_cell.angle_gamma   90.00
#
_symmetry.space_group_name_H-M   'P 1'
#
loop_
_entity.id
_entity.type
_entity.pdbx_description
1 polymer ?
#
loop_
_entity_poly.entity_id
_entity_poly.type
_entity_poly.pdbx_seq_one_letter_code
_entity_poly.pdbx_strand_id
1 'polypeptide(L)'
;MAFVLKDSPECAKSELNLFALPPTQTVIERGHWVQFHPIANVSDGGPIEFVISGSGEEYLDLSQTQLYVRAKILKSDGKLITDENKVGPVNLFLHSLFSQVDISLNVRESSHPLVILTLIELS
;
A
#
# COMPACT_ATOMS: atom_id res chain seq x y z
N MET A 1 24.69 5.65 -15.03
CA MET A 1 25.70 5.75 -13.96
C MET A 1 24.98 5.63 -12.63
N ALA A 2 25.33 4.63 -11.81
CA ALA A 2 24.73 4.44 -10.50
C ALA A 2 25.39 5.39 -9.50
N PHE A 3 24.57 6.05 -8.66
CA PHE A 3 25.07 6.79 -7.51
C PHE A 3 25.58 5.79 -6.48
N VAL A 4 26.90 5.69 -6.34
CA VAL A 4 27.54 4.90 -5.29
C VAL A 4 27.80 5.83 -4.11
N LEU A 5 27.29 5.46 -2.92
CA LEU A 5 27.55 6.20 -1.70
C LEU A 5 29.04 6.06 -1.34
N LYS A 6 29.73 7.17 -1.13
CA LYS A 6 31.15 7.15 -0.76
C LYS A 6 31.30 6.37 0.55
N ASP A 7 32.22 5.41 0.57
CA ASP A 7 32.51 4.50 1.70
C ASP A 7 31.47 3.40 1.98
N SER A 8 30.47 3.18 1.12
CA SER A 8 29.60 2.00 1.26
C SER A 8 30.35 0.71 0.93
N PRO A 9 30.28 -0.34 1.77
CA PRO A 9 30.90 -1.63 1.47
C PRO A 9 30.21 -2.31 0.27
N GLU A 10 30.92 -3.23 -0.35
CA GLU A 10 30.34 -4.12 -1.35
C GLU A 10 29.21 -4.94 -0.73
N CYS A 11 28.03 -4.88 -1.34
CA CYS A 11 26.85 -5.59 -0.88
C CYS A 11 26.45 -6.60 -1.96
N ALA A 12 26.60 -7.88 -1.64
CA ALA A 12 25.97 -8.95 -2.40
C ALA A 12 24.63 -9.29 -1.75
N LYS A 13 23.63 -9.65 -2.57
CA LYS A 13 22.36 -10.17 -2.09
C LYS A 13 22.61 -11.35 -1.14
N SER A 14 22.01 -11.30 0.05
CA SER A 14 22.18 -12.33 1.07
C SER A 14 21.75 -13.71 0.56
N GLU A 15 20.78 -13.78 -0.35
CA GLU A 15 20.30 -15.01 -0.99
C GLU A 15 21.36 -15.68 -1.89
N LEU A 16 22.39 -14.94 -2.34
CA LEU A 16 23.48 -15.46 -3.16
C LEU A 16 24.65 -15.98 -2.33
N ASN A 17 24.69 -15.70 -1.03
CA ASN A 17 25.76 -16.14 -0.14
C ASN A 17 25.42 -17.48 0.51
N LEU A 18 25.41 -18.54 -0.31
CA LEU A 18 24.94 -19.89 0.04
C LEU A 18 25.75 -20.59 1.14
N PHE A 19 26.97 -20.12 1.41
CA PHE A 19 27.91 -20.80 2.31
C PHE A 19 28.21 -20.03 3.60
N ALA A 20 27.77 -18.77 3.70
CA ALA A 20 27.89 -18.01 4.94
C ALA A 20 26.74 -18.33 5.88
N LEU A 21 27.04 -18.41 7.18
CA LEU A 21 26.00 -18.43 8.19
C LEU A 21 25.32 -17.05 8.19
N PRO A 22 24.00 -16.95 7.91
CA PRO A 22 23.33 -15.67 7.90
C PRO A 22 23.28 -15.10 9.33
N PRO A 23 23.48 -13.78 9.52
CA PRO A 23 23.31 -13.16 10.82
C PRO A 23 21.85 -13.25 11.28
N THR A 24 21.62 -13.44 12.57
CA THR A 24 20.27 -13.42 13.15
C THR A 24 19.80 -11.98 13.29
N GLN A 25 18.63 -11.65 12.71
CA GLN A 25 17.99 -10.36 12.95
C GLN A 25 17.42 -10.33 14.37
N THR A 26 17.96 -9.45 15.23
CA THR A 26 17.51 -9.26 16.62
C THR A 26 16.86 -7.90 16.86
N VAL A 27 16.89 -7.00 15.88
CA VAL A 27 16.41 -5.60 16.03
C VAL A 27 14.89 -5.51 15.95
N ILE A 28 14.25 -6.33 15.11
CA ILE A 28 12.79 -6.36 14.97
C ILE A 28 12.25 -7.38 15.98
N GLU A 29 11.70 -6.88 17.09
CA GLU A 29 11.16 -7.75 18.15
C GLU A 29 9.74 -8.23 17.85
N ARG A 30 8.92 -7.37 17.23
CA ARG A 30 7.51 -7.64 16.92
C ARG A 30 7.01 -6.80 15.76
N GLY A 31 6.03 -7.32 15.04
CA GLY A 31 5.23 -6.59 14.06
C GLY A 31 3.75 -6.62 14.44
N HIS A 32 3.01 -5.59 14.05
CA HIS A 32 1.56 -5.54 14.24
C HIS A 32 0.88 -4.83 13.07
N TRP A 33 -0.42 -5.10 12.90
CA TRP A 33 -1.23 -4.46 11.87
C TRP A 33 -1.89 -3.21 12.42
N VAL A 34 -1.80 -2.11 11.67
CA VAL A 34 -2.47 -0.84 11.98
C VAL A 34 -3.40 -0.49 10.83
N GLN A 35 -4.64 -0.13 11.15
CA GLN A 35 -5.62 0.26 10.16
C GLN A 35 -5.65 1.78 10.01
N PHE A 36 -5.46 2.25 8.77
CA PHE A 36 -5.61 3.65 8.39
C PHE A 36 -6.89 3.84 7.57
N HIS A 37 -7.57 4.95 7.80
CA HIS A 37 -8.78 5.33 7.07
C HIS A 37 -8.46 6.46 6.09
N PRO A 38 -9.23 6.60 5.00
CA PRO A 38 -9.11 7.74 4.11
C PRO A 38 -9.30 9.08 4.85
N ILE A 39 -8.62 10.13 4.36
CA ILE A 39 -8.73 11.48 4.92
C ILE A 39 -10.13 12.06 4.69
N ALA A 40 -10.73 11.74 3.55
CA ALA A 40 -12.04 12.19 3.13
C ALA A 40 -12.99 11.00 2.88
N ASN A 41 -14.30 11.26 2.94
CA ASN A 41 -15.28 10.27 2.53
C ASN A 41 -15.12 9.93 1.05
N VAL A 42 -15.22 8.64 0.73
CA VAL A 42 -15.20 8.15 -0.65
C VAL A 42 -16.45 8.67 -1.38
N SER A 43 -16.24 9.42 -2.44
CA SER A 43 -17.28 10.00 -3.29
C SER A 43 -16.98 9.70 -4.76
N ASP A 44 -18.04 9.58 -5.56
CA ASP A 44 -17.96 9.24 -6.98
C ASP A 44 -17.04 10.22 -7.73
N GLY A 45 -15.89 9.71 -8.22
CA GLY A 45 -14.94 10.46 -9.06
C GLY A 45 -13.87 11.28 -8.32
N GLY A 46 -13.79 11.19 -6.99
CA GLY A 46 -12.73 11.83 -6.20
C GLY A 46 -11.55 10.89 -5.93
N PRO A 47 -10.31 11.40 -5.75
CA PRO A 47 -9.20 10.57 -5.30
C PRO A 47 -9.41 10.12 -3.86
N ILE A 48 -9.03 8.88 -3.55
CA ILE A 48 -8.97 8.36 -2.18
C ILE A 48 -7.55 8.55 -1.67
N GLU A 49 -7.40 9.37 -0.64
CA GLU A 49 -6.10 9.72 -0.07
C GLU A 49 -5.93 9.14 1.33
N PHE A 50 -4.75 8.55 1.57
CA PHE A 50 -4.31 8.11 2.88
C PHE A 50 -3.02 8.83 3.24
N VAL A 51 -2.96 9.32 4.47
CA VAL A 51 -1.74 9.87 5.06
C VAL A 51 -1.35 8.99 6.24
N ILE A 52 -0.18 8.36 6.13
CA ILE A 52 0.39 7.49 7.15
C ILE A 52 1.60 8.22 7.73
N SER A 53 1.45 8.67 8.98
CA SER A 53 2.53 9.31 9.75
C SER A 53 3.31 8.26 10.53
N GLY A 54 4.63 8.26 10.39
CA GLY A 54 5.50 7.42 11.23
C GLY A 54 5.51 7.89 12.69
N SER A 55 5.58 6.93 13.62
CA SER A 55 5.64 7.18 15.06
C SER A 55 7.06 7.49 15.58
N GLY A 56 8.09 7.38 14.72
CA GLY A 56 9.50 7.58 15.06
C GLY A 56 10.17 6.35 15.70
N GLU A 57 9.40 5.54 16.41
CA GLU A 57 9.86 4.31 17.08
C GLU A 57 9.58 3.04 16.25
N GLU A 58 8.63 3.11 15.32
CA GLU A 58 8.18 1.97 14.53
C GLU A 58 8.48 2.18 13.04
N TYR A 59 8.83 1.09 12.38
CA TYR A 59 9.05 1.06 10.94
C TYR A 59 7.81 0.55 10.23
N LEU A 60 7.48 1.19 9.09
CA LEU A 60 6.42 0.74 8.20
C LEU A 60 6.99 -0.28 7.21
N ASP A 61 6.45 -1.49 7.21
CA ASP A 61 6.76 -2.50 6.21
C ASP A 61 5.84 -2.35 4.99
N LEU A 62 6.35 -1.66 3.96
CA LEU A 62 5.62 -1.45 2.71
C LEU A 62 5.31 -2.75 1.96
N SER A 63 6.10 -3.82 2.16
CA SER A 63 5.86 -5.11 1.50
C SER A 63 4.64 -5.83 2.06
N GLN A 64 4.26 -5.50 3.30
CA GLN A 64 3.08 -6.02 3.98
C GLN A 64 1.96 -4.97 4.07
N THR A 65 2.00 -3.88 3.30
CA THR A 65 0.87 -2.94 3.24
C THR A 65 -0.22 -3.46 2.31
N GLN A 66 -1.46 -3.50 2.78
CA GLN A 66 -2.61 -3.99 2.01
C GLN A 66 -3.75 -2.97 2.01
N LEU A 67 -4.40 -2.81 0.85
CA LEU A 67 -5.62 -2.02 0.72
C LEU A 67 -6.83 -2.89 1.10
N TYR A 68 -7.58 -2.46 2.10
CA TYR A 68 -8.81 -3.11 2.51
C TYR A 68 -10.04 -2.35 1.97
N VAL A 69 -10.86 -3.02 1.16
CA VAL A 69 -12.06 -2.44 0.56
C VAL A 69 -13.31 -3.20 1.00
N ARG A 70 -14.32 -2.45 1.48
CA ARG A 70 -15.65 -2.97 1.78
C ARG A 70 -16.67 -2.31 0.84
N ALA A 71 -17.18 -3.08 -0.12
CA ALA A 71 -18.14 -2.59 -1.11
C ALA A 71 -19.50 -3.29 -1.02
N LYS A 72 -20.56 -2.58 -1.43
CA LYS A 72 -21.91 -3.14 -1.62
C LYS A 72 -22.30 -2.96 -3.09
N ILE A 73 -22.51 -4.06 -3.79
CA ILE A 73 -22.89 -4.02 -5.21
C ILE A 73 -24.41 -3.96 -5.31
N LEU A 74 -24.92 -2.96 -6.04
CA LEU A 74 -26.33 -2.73 -6.32
C LEU A 74 -26.54 -2.59 -7.83
N LYS A 75 -27.78 -2.74 -8.27
CA LYS A 75 -28.19 -2.35 -9.63
C LYS A 75 -28.14 -0.82 -9.77
N SER A 76 -28.16 -0.33 -11.01
CA SER A 76 -28.24 1.11 -11.30
C SER A 76 -29.48 1.80 -10.71
N ASP A 77 -30.55 1.04 -10.44
CA ASP A 77 -31.76 1.51 -9.76
C ASP A 77 -31.70 1.41 -8.22
N GLY A 78 -30.53 1.05 -7.67
CA GLY A 78 -30.29 0.89 -6.23
C GLY A 78 -30.83 -0.40 -5.62
N LYS A 79 -31.45 -1.29 -6.41
CA LYS A 79 -31.98 -2.57 -5.92
C LYS A 79 -30.90 -3.63 -5.80
N LEU A 80 -31.21 -4.68 -5.04
CA LEU A 80 -30.35 -5.85 -4.90
C LEU A 80 -30.25 -6.65 -6.21
N ILE A 81 -29.08 -7.23 -6.41
CA ILE A 81 -28.82 -8.25 -7.43
C ILE A 81 -29.54 -9.53 -7.00
N THR A 82 -30.26 -10.16 -7.93
CA THR A 82 -30.97 -11.44 -7.72
C THR A 82 -30.30 -12.54 -8.56
N ASP A 83 -30.63 -13.81 -8.31
CA ASP A 83 -30.03 -14.96 -9.00
C ASP A 83 -30.26 -14.96 -10.53
N GLU A 84 -31.25 -14.21 -11.00
CA GLU A 84 -31.52 -14.02 -12.43
C GLU A 84 -30.47 -13.12 -13.11
N ASN A 85 -29.75 -12.30 -12.33
CA ASN A 85 -28.72 -11.43 -12.83
C ASN A 85 -27.40 -12.19 -12.96
N LYS A 86 -27.06 -12.58 -14.19
CA LYS A 86 -25.76 -13.18 -14.54
C LYS A 86 -24.64 -12.14 -14.53
N VAL A 87 -24.33 -11.62 -13.35
CA VAL A 87 -23.26 -10.63 -13.14
C VAL A 87 -22.25 -11.17 -12.14
N GLY A 88 -21.00 -10.76 -12.31
CA GLY A 88 -19.91 -11.11 -11.41
C GLY A 88 -18.82 -10.05 -11.49
N PRO A 89 -17.91 -10.01 -10.50
CA PRO A 89 -16.76 -9.14 -10.58
C PRO A 89 -15.89 -9.51 -11.77
N VAL A 90 -15.25 -8.50 -12.36
CA VAL A 90 -14.16 -8.72 -13.32
C VAL A 90 -12.99 -9.42 -12.63
N ASN A 91 -12.18 -10.17 -13.40
CA ASN A 91 -10.94 -10.72 -12.89
C ASN A 91 -10.06 -9.59 -12.31
N LEU A 92 -9.41 -9.86 -11.17
CA LEU A 92 -8.66 -8.83 -10.42
C LEU A 92 -9.52 -7.61 -10.08
N PHE A 93 -10.70 -7.83 -9.49
CA PHE A 93 -11.69 -6.81 -9.16
C PHE A 93 -11.08 -5.54 -8.55
N LEU A 94 -10.30 -5.65 -7.47
CA LEU A 94 -9.68 -4.50 -6.81
C LEU A 94 -8.70 -3.73 -7.70
N HIS A 95 -7.92 -4.44 -8.53
CA HIS A 95 -7.01 -3.81 -9.48
C HIS A 95 -7.77 -3.07 -10.59
N SER A 96 -8.99 -3.52 -10.88
CA SER A 96 -9.85 -2.91 -11.89
C SER A 96 -10.73 -1.80 -11.34
N LEU A 97 -10.62 -1.43 -10.05
CA LEU A 97 -11.33 -0.29 -9.46
C LEU A 97 -10.57 1.03 -9.65
N PHE A 98 -9.24 0.97 -9.75
CA PHE A 98 -8.39 2.15 -9.77
C PHE A 98 -7.66 2.29 -11.10
N SER A 99 -7.68 3.49 -11.66
CA SER A 99 -6.95 3.84 -12.90
C SER A 99 -5.49 4.17 -12.61
N GLN A 100 -5.21 4.72 -11.43
CA GLN A 100 -3.89 5.17 -11.02
C GLN A 100 -3.72 5.01 -9.50
N VAL A 101 -2.50 4.64 -9.10
CA VAL A 101 -2.08 4.51 -7.71
C VAL A 101 -0.74 5.22 -7.57
N ASP A 102 -0.73 6.33 -6.83
CA ASP A 102 0.47 7.11 -6.56
C ASP A 102 0.92 6.89 -5.11
N ILE A 103 2.22 6.62 -4.93
CA ILE A 103 2.85 6.45 -3.62
C ILE A 103 3.97 7.48 -3.48
N SER A 104 3.86 8.35 -2.48
CA SER A 104 4.91 9.30 -2.12
C SER A 104 5.51 8.94 -0.76
N LEU A 105 6.84 8.82 -0.71
CA LEU A 105 7.60 8.50 0.51
C LEU A 105 8.44 9.71 0.92
N ASN A 106 8.44 10.06 2.21
CA ASN A 106 9.30 11.11 2.79
C ASN A 106 9.20 12.45 2.04
N VAL A 107 7.97 12.97 1.95
CA VAL A 107 7.75 14.29 1.34
C VAL A 107 8.54 15.34 2.14
N ARG A 108 9.43 16.03 1.42
CA ARG A 108 10.54 16.86 1.94
C ARG A 108 10.12 18.02 2.85
N GLU A 109 8.83 18.33 2.91
CA GLU A 109 8.25 19.42 3.70
C GLU A 109 7.74 18.98 5.10
N SER A 110 7.80 17.69 5.42
CA SER A 110 7.32 17.18 6.72
C SER A 110 8.47 16.74 7.63
N SER A 111 8.43 17.16 8.89
CA SER A 111 9.41 16.77 9.93
C SER A 111 9.30 15.31 10.36
N HIS A 112 8.24 14.61 9.94
CA HIS A 112 7.99 13.20 10.20
C HIS A 112 7.90 12.43 8.89
N PRO A 113 8.38 11.17 8.82
CA PRO A 113 8.23 10.36 7.62
C PRO A 113 6.73 10.16 7.33
N LEU A 114 6.28 10.75 6.22
CA LEU A 114 4.92 10.63 5.71
C LEU A 114 4.93 9.74 4.48
N VAL A 115 4.01 8.77 4.46
CA VAL A 115 3.61 8.06 3.26
C VAL A 115 2.24 8.56 2.83
N ILE A 116 2.17 9.07 1.60
CA ILE A 116 0.91 9.48 0.98
C ILE A 116 0.57 8.47 -0.11
N LEU A 117 -0.61 7.85 0.01
CA LEU A 117 -1.18 6.98 -1.01
C LEU A 117 -2.39 7.68 -1.61
N THR A 118 -2.36 7.92 -2.91
CA THR A 118 -3.47 8.49 -3.66
C THR A 118 -3.97 7.46 -4.66
N LEU A 119 -5.24 7.07 -4.55
CA LEU A 119 -5.92 6.16 -5.47
C LEU A 119 -6.91 6.94 -6.31
N ILE A 120 -6.82 6.83 -7.63
CA ILE A 120 -7.76 7.47 -8.56
C ILE A 120 -8.72 6.41 -9.09
N GLU A 121 -10.02 6.60 -8.88
CA GLU A 121 -11.05 5.67 -9.34
C GLU A 121 -11.21 5.69 -10.87
N LEU A 122 -11.69 4.58 -11.44
CA LEU A 122 -12.12 4.51 -12.84
C LEU A 122 -13.54 5.08 -12.96
N SER A 123 -13.78 5.92 -13.98
CA SER A 123 -15.10 6.53 -14.27
C SER A 123 -16.17 5.52 -14.65
#